data_AF-A0A7Y8NS84-F1
#
_entry.id   AF-A0A7Y8NS84-F1
#
_cell.length_a   1.000
_cell.length_b   1.000
_cell.length_c   1.000
_cell.angle_alpha   90.00
_cell.angle_beta   90.00
_cell.angle_gamma   90.00
#
_symmetry.space_group_name_H-M   'P 1'
#
loop_
_entity.id
_entity.type
_entity.pdbx_description
1 polymer ?
#
loop_
_entity_poly.entity_id
_entity_poly.type
_entity_poly.pdbx_seq_one_letter_code
_entity_poly.pdbx_strand_id
1 'polypeptide(L)'
;MNLDEIIKTGVTINLTVNSEDLFAWGKNLIAESKKELEQIVIEDKAETYPTPKQVSEILNVNLSTLWRWDRKGYLKTIEFGGGRRYLMSEVKALLNRGRAK
;
A
#
# COMPACT_ATOMS: atom_id res chain seq x y z
N MET A 1 6.45 23.10 25.81
CA MET A 1 5.03 23.46 25.76
C MET A 1 4.47 22.90 24.47
N ASN A 2 3.49 21.98 24.55
CA ASN A 2 2.90 21.33 23.39
C ASN A 2 1.65 22.09 22.94
N LEU A 3 1.50 22.30 21.63
CA LEU A 3 0.32 22.95 21.03
C LEU A 3 -0.98 22.20 21.36
N ASP A 4 -0.89 20.89 21.58
CA ASP A 4 -2.02 20.02 21.93
C ASP A 4 -2.69 20.38 23.27
N GLU A 5 -1.92 20.88 24.24
CA GLU A 5 -2.47 21.30 25.53
C GLU A 5 -3.22 22.63 25.40
N ILE A 6 -2.72 23.50 24.52
CA ILE A 6 -3.26 24.82 24.27
C ILE A 6 -4.59 24.73 23.51
N ILE A 7 -4.68 23.89 22.47
CA ILE A 7 -5.91 23.66 21.70
C ILE A 7 -7.04 23.11 22.59
N LYS A 8 -6.71 22.29 23.60
CA LYS A 8 -7.68 21.72 24.55
C LYS A 8 -8.25 22.74 25.54
N THR A 9 -7.58 23.87 25.76
CA THR A 9 -8.05 24.89 26.72
C THR A 9 -9.16 25.79 26.17
N GLY A 10 -9.50 25.69 24.88
CA GLY A 10 -10.59 26.47 24.27
C GLY A 10 -10.31 27.99 24.20
N VAL A 11 -9.08 28.41 24.48
CA VAL A 11 -8.65 29.81 24.41
C VAL A 11 -8.34 30.15 22.97
N THR A 12 -8.98 31.20 22.45
CA THR A 12 -8.69 31.74 21.11
C THR A 12 -7.34 32.46 21.16
N ILE A 13 -6.34 31.91 20.48
CA ILE A 13 -4.98 32.46 20.46
C ILE A 13 -4.70 33.04 19.09
N ASN A 14 -4.36 34.33 19.08
CA ASN A 14 -3.85 35.01 17.90
C ASN A 14 -2.33 34.81 17.86
N LEU A 15 -1.89 33.91 16.98
CA LEU A 15 -0.48 33.63 16.75
C LEU A 15 0.00 34.46 15.55
N THR A 16 0.82 35.46 15.80
CA THR A 16 1.46 36.24 14.74
C THR A 16 2.72 35.51 14.29
N VAL A 17 2.66 34.86 13.12
CA VAL A 17 3.78 34.11 12.54
C VAL A 17 4.26 34.84 11.29
N ASN A 18 5.58 34.80 11.05
CA ASN A 18 6.14 35.26 9.80
C ASN A 18 5.64 34.37 8.63
N SER A 19 5.30 34.98 7.50
CA SER A 19 4.80 34.26 6.31
C SER A 19 5.82 33.26 5.76
N GLU A 20 7.12 33.55 5.90
CA GLU A 20 8.19 32.67 5.45
C GLU A 20 8.24 31.37 6.27
N ASP A 21 8.11 31.49 7.60
CA ASP A 21 8.12 30.34 8.51
C ASP A 21 6.86 29.47 8.33
N LEU A 22 5.70 30.09 8.11
CA LEU A 22 4.46 29.35 7.83
C LEU A 22 4.55 28.55 6.52
N PHE A 23 5.20 29.11 5.50
CA PHE A 23 5.40 28.43 4.22
C PHE A 23 6.43 27.29 4.32
N ALA A 24 7.51 27.51 5.08
CA ALA A 24 8.49 26.46 5.38
C ALA A 24 7.85 25.31 6.16
N TRP A 25 7.03 25.62 7.16
CA TRP A 25 6.26 24.63 7.92
C TRP A 25 5.29 23.87 7.03
N GLY A 26 4.53 24.56 6.17
CA GLY A 26 3.62 23.91 5.22
C GLY A 26 4.34 22.96 4.25
N LYS A 27 5.52 23.34 3.75
CA LYS A 27 6.36 22.46 2.93
C LYS A 27 6.85 21.24 3.69
N ASN A 28 7.28 21.41 4.94
CA ASN A 28 7.72 20.30 5.78
C ASN A 28 6.56 19.35 6.10
N LEU A 29 5.37 19.86 6.38
CA LEU A 29 4.17 19.06 6.66
C LEU A 29 3.72 18.26 5.42
N ILE A 30 3.80 18.87 4.23
CA ILE A 30 3.55 18.16 2.96
C ILE A 30 4.63 17.10 2.71
N ALA A 31 5.90 17.42 2.99
CA ALA A 31 7.01 16.48 2.81
C ALA A 31 6.92 15.28 3.77
N GLU A 32 6.55 15.49 5.04
CA GLU A 32 6.31 14.44 6.02
C GLU A 32 5.12 13.57 5.60
N SER A 33 4.00 14.18 5.21
CA SER A 33 2.82 13.46 4.71
C SER A 33 3.16 12.63 3.46
N LYS A 34 3.99 13.18 2.56
CA LYS A 34 4.44 12.47 1.36
C LYS A 34 5.38 11.32 1.70
N LYS A 35 6.21 11.45 2.74
CA LYS A 35 7.14 10.41 3.19
C LYS A 35 6.42 9.19 3.76
N GLU A 36 5.30 9.40 4.47
CA GLU A 36 4.44 8.31 4.94
C GLU A 36 3.75 7.60 3.75
N LEU A 37 3.30 8.34 2.74
CA LEU A 37 2.75 7.77 1.51
C LEU A 37 3.82 7.02 0.69
N GLU A 38 5.06 7.52 0.62
CA GLU A 38 6.17 6.86 -0.08
C GLU A 38 6.60 5.56 0.62
N GLN A 39 6.53 5.47 1.95
CA GLN A 39 6.80 4.22 2.67
C GLN A 39 5.77 3.13 2.36
N ILE A 40 4.48 3.48 2.26
CA ILE A 40 3.43 2.55 1.83
C ILE A 40 3.68 2.07 0.38
N VAL A 41 4.21 2.94 -0.49
CA VAL A 41 4.50 2.60 -1.89
C VAL A 41 5.78 1.75 -2.05
N ILE A 42 6.74 1.84 -1.14
CA ILE A 42 7.98 1.05 -1.22
C ILE A 42 7.76 -0.39 -0.73
N GLU A 43 6.92 -0.61 0.29
CA GLU A 43 6.50 -1.97 0.66
C GLU A 43 5.69 -2.65 -0.45
N ASP A 44 4.94 -1.86 -1.23
CA ASP A 44 4.24 -2.37 -2.43
C ASP A 44 5.19 -2.66 -3.61
N LYS A 45 6.43 -2.14 -3.59
CA LYS A 45 7.46 -2.37 -4.61
C LYS A 45 8.34 -3.59 -4.35
N ALA A 46 8.33 -4.16 -3.14
CA ALA A 46 8.98 -5.44 -2.88
C ALA A 46 8.10 -6.56 -3.43
N GLU A 47 8.25 -6.84 -4.74
CA GLU A 47 7.56 -7.93 -5.44
C GLU A 47 7.77 -9.25 -4.67
N THR A 48 6.72 -9.68 -3.98
CA THR A 48 6.73 -10.91 -3.19
C THR A 48 6.25 -12.06 -4.07
N TYR A 49 6.82 -13.24 -3.86
CA TYR A 49 6.48 -14.44 -4.63
C TYR A 49 5.73 -15.45 -3.75
N PRO A 50 4.40 -15.30 -3.54
CA PRO A 50 3.63 -16.27 -2.78
C PRO A 50 3.55 -17.63 -3.48
N THR A 51 3.45 -18.68 -2.66
CA THR A 51 3.20 -20.05 -3.11
C THR A 51 1.76 -20.24 -3.57
N PRO A 52 1.43 -21.30 -4.34
CA PRO A 52 0.06 -21.56 -4.78
C PRO A 52 -0.94 -21.69 -3.63
N LYS A 53 -0.51 -22.21 -2.47
CA LYS A 53 -1.34 -22.30 -1.26
C LYS A 53 -1.70 -20.91 -0.69
N GLN A 54 -0.71 -20.03 -0.58
CA GLN A 54 -0.94 -18.67 -0.12
C GLN A 54 -1.84 -17.89 -1.08
N VAL A 55 -1.65 -18.05 -2.40
CA VAL A 55 -2.51 -17.41 -3.39
C VAL A 55 -3.94 -17.95 -3.34
N SER A 56 -4.14 -19.25 -3.11
CA SER A 56 -5.49 -19.80 -2.93
C SER A 56 -6.21 -19.20 -1.73
N GLU A 57 -5.50 -18.93 -0.64
CA GLU A 57 -6.05 -18.28 0.55
C GLU A 57 -6.39 -16.81 0.27
N ILE A 58 -5.47 -16.06 -0.35
CA ILE A 58 -5.66 -14.64 -0.68
C ILE A 58 -6.87 -14.42 -1.60
N LEU A 59 -7.01 -15.26 -2.62
CA LEU A 59 -8.08 -15.15 -3.62
C LEU A 59 -9.33 -15.95 -3.25
N ASN A 60 -9.29 -16.70 -2.15
CA ASN A 60 -10.33 -17.64 -1.71
C ASN A 60 -10.81 -18.58 -2.83
N VAL A 61 -9.86 -19.18 -3.55
CA VAL A 61 -10.11 -20.13 -4.65
C VAL A 61 -9.39 -21.45 -4.41
N ASN A 62 -9.89 -22.54 -4.97
CA ASN A 62 -9.22 -23.84 -4.88
C ASN A 62 -7.92 -23.86 -5.72
N LEU A 63 -6.92 -24.63 -5.28
CA LEU A 63 -5.68 -24.92 -6.03
C LEU A 63 -5.94 -25.43 -7.46
N SER A 64 -6.99 -26.24 -7.67
CA SER A 64 -7.37 -26.71 -9.01
C SER A 64 -7.80 -25.56 -9.94
N THR A 65 -8.39 -24.50 -9.39
CA THR A 65 -8.75 -23.29 -10.12
C THR A 65 -7.52 -22.52 -10.54
N LEU A 66 -6.53 -22.37 -9.64
CA LEU A 66 -5.25 -21.74 -9.96
C LEU A 66 -4.51 -22.49 -11.07
N TRP A 67 -4.50 -23.83 -11.03
CA TRP A 67 -3.92 -24.63 -12.11
C TRP A 67 -4.62 -24.41 -13.45
N ARG A 68 -5.96 -24.31 -13.46
CA ARG A 68 -6.72 -23.98 -14.68
C ARG A 68 -6.41 -22.57 -15.19
N TRP A 69 -6.21 -21.61 -14.29
CA TRP A 69 -5.85 -20.24 -14.65
C TRP A 69 -4.45 -20.15 -15.25
N ASP A 70 -3.48 -20.88 -14.71
CA ASP A 70 -2.14 -21.00 -15.26
C ASP A 70 -2.17 -21.60 -16.69
N ARG A 71 -2.93 -22.68 -16.89
CA ARG A 71 -3.14 -23.29 -18.23
C ARG A 71 -3.81 -22.35 -19.24
N LYS A 72 -4.68 -21.46 -18.77
CA LYS A 72 -5.39 -20.47 -19.60
C LYS A 72 -4.64 -19.14 -19.75
N GLY A 73 -3.54 -18.93 -19.02
CA GLY A 73 -2.82 -17.67 -18.98
C GLY A 73 -3.53 -16.54 -18.23
N TYR A 74 -4.52 -16.84 -17.39
CA TYR A 74 -5.27 -15.84 -16.63
C TYR A 74 -4.50 -15.33 -15.39
N LEU A 75 -3.74 -16.21 -14.76
CA LEU A 75 -2.79 -15.90 -13.69
C LEU A 75 -1.62 -16.87 -13.85
N LYS A 76 -0.43 -16.36 -14.18
CA LYS A 76 0.69 -17.21 -14.63
C LYS A 76 1.64 -17.52 -13.49
N THR A 77 2.07 -18.78 -13.41
CA THR A 77 3.12 -19.17 -12.47
C THR A 77 4.51 -18.82 -12.99
N ILE A 78 5.40 -18.48 -12.05
CA ILE A 78 6.84 -18.33 -12.26
C ILE A 78 7.53 -19.45 -11.50
N GLU A 79 8.52 -20.07 -12.14
CA GLU A 79 9.37 -21.05 -11.48
C GLU A 79 10.55 -20.34 -10.81
N PHE A 80 10.62 -20.44 -9.48
CA PHE A 80 11.70 -19.87 -8.68
C PHE A 80 12.22 -20.94 -7.71
N GLY A 81 13.49 -21.32 -7.84
CA GLY A 81 14.12 -22.33 -6.98
C GLY A 81 13.46 -23.72 -7.06
N GLY A 82 12.92 -24.10 -8.22
CA GLY A 82 12.25 -25.40 -8.44
C GLY A 82 10.81 -25.47 -7.93
N GLY A 83 10.27 -24.40 -7.36
CA GLY A 83 8.87 -24.28 -6.96
C GLY A 83 8.09 -23.32 -7.86
N ARG A 84 6.81 -23.61 -8.10
CA ARG A 84 5.87 -22.67 -8.75
C ARG A 84 5.46 -21.59 -7.76
N ARG A 85 5.51 -20.33 -8.19
CA ARG A 85 5.08 -19.16 -7.42
C ARG A 85 4.30 -18.20 -8.31
N TYR A 86 3.67 -17.20 -7.71
CA TYR A 86 2.94 -16.16 -8.43
C TYR A 86 3.53 -14.80 -8.12
N LEU A 87 3.30 -13.82 -9.00
CA LEU A 87 3.60 -12.41 -8.72
C LEU A 87 2.49 -11.83 -7.83
N MET A 88 2.86 -11.31 -6.66
CA MET A 88 1.87 -10.67 -5.79
C MET A 88 1.22 -9.47 -6.48
N SER A 89 1.93 -8.77 -7.36
CA SER A 89 1.37 -7.68 -8.16
C SER A 89 0.24 -8.14 -9.09
N GLU A 90 0.39 -9.30 -9.75
CA GLU A 90 -0.68 -9.86 -10.60
C GLU A 90 -1.88 -10.35 -9.77
N VAL A 91 -1.62 -10.97 -8.61
CA VAL A 91 -2.66 -11.41 -7.67
C VAL A 91 -3.47 -10.21 -7.16
N LYS A 92 -2.80 -9.12 -6.76
CA LYS A 92 -3.45 -7.87 -6.35
C LYS A 92 -4.20 -7.21 -7.49
N ALA A 93 -3.63 -7.18 -8.70
CA ALA A 93 -4.31 -6.66 -9.89
C ALA A 93 -5.61 -7.42 -10.18
N LEU A 94 -5.62 -8.75 -9.97
CA LEU A 94 -6.80 -9.59 -10.10
C LEU A 94 -7.92 -9.20 -9.10
N LEU A 95 -7.55 -9.01 -7.84
CA LEU A 95 -8.45 -8.53 -6.78
C LEU A 95 -9.08 -7.17 -7.12
N ASN A 96 -8.28 -6.26 -7.66
CA ASN A 96 -8.74 -4.93 -8.04
C ASN A 96 -9.68 -4.94 -9.26
N ARG A 97 -9.46 -5.85 -10.23
CA ARG A 97 -10.36 -6.03 -11.38
C ARG A 97 -11.77 -6.48 -10.98
N GLY A 98 -11.91 -7.24 -9.88
CA GLY A 98 -13.22 -7.69 -9.37
C GLY A 98 -14.00 -6.62 -8.59
N ARG A 99 -13.33 -5.58 -8.07
CA ARG A 99 -13.92 -4.51 -7.26
C ARG A 99 -14.49 -3.34 -8.06
N ALA A 100 -14.21 -3.26 -9.36
CA ALA A 100 -14.65 -2.16 -10.23
C ALA A 100 -16.11 -2.33 -10.72
N LYS A 101 -17.01 -2.85 -9.88
CA LYS A 101 -18.42 -3.08 -10.21
C LYS A 101 -19.34 -2.36 -9.24
#